data_AF-A0A950EG66-F1
#
_entry.id   AF-A0A950EG66-F1
#
_cell.length_a   1.000
_cell.length_b   1.000
_cell.length_c   1.000
_cell.angle_alpha   90.00
_cell.angle_beta   90.00
_cell.angle_gamma   90.00
#
_symmetry.space_group_name_H-M   'P 1'
#
loop_
_entity.id
_entity.type
_entity.pdbx_description
1 polymer ?
#
loop_
_entity_poly.entity_id
_entity_poly.type
_entity_poly.pdbx_seq_one_letter_code
_entity_poly.pdbx_strand_id
1 'polypeptide(L)'
;MRSQSRKLLYALLIVALFGAMIPYSTWLEREKRRKDLGEAAIGQVDTGSFLLKLALLGGARGVAANVLWTRAEELKREQDWDRMKTVVDLITKLQPHFLSVWTFQGWNLAYNVSVEWDAPEDKYDWIKKGIQFLQDGVQKNRKSPDLIWDTAWTYYHKIGMADESIILRRLFRDDDDETFKTYTDYSDPR
;
A
#
# COMPACT_ATOMS: atom_id res chain seq x y z
N MET A 1 -23.90 -38.64 32.46
CA MET A 1 -22.42 -38.60 32.54
C MET A 1 -21.72 -38.39 31.19
N ARG A 2 -22.12 -39.05 30.09
CA ARG A 2 -21.48 -38.95 28.74
C ARG A 2 -21.44 -37.56 28.05
N SER A 3 -22.21 -36.56 28.52
CA SER A 3 -22.28 -35.20 27.93
C SER A 3 -21.22 -34.27 28.53
N GLN A 4 -21.04 -34.30 29.86
CA GLN A 4 -20.04 -33.50 30.58
C GLN A 4 -18.61 -33.87 30.15
N SER A 5 -18.33 -35.17 29.98
CA SER A 5 -17.03 -35.65 29.51
C SER A 5 -16.69 -35.17 28.10
N ARG A 6 -17.68 -35.07 27.20
CA ARG A 6 -17.47 -34.52 25.84
C ARG A 6 -17.19 -33.02 25.86
N LYS A 7 -17.91 -32.27 26.69
CA LYS A 7 -17.68 -30.82 26.88
C LYS A 7 -16.28 -30.53 27.41
N LEU A 8 -15.83 -31.29 28.40
CA LEU A 8 -14.45 -31.22 28.94
C LEU A 8 -13.40 -31.55 27.88
N LEU A 9 -13.67 -32.56 27.04
CA LEU A 9 -12.78 -32.98 25.98
C LEU A 9 -12.67 -31.90 24.88
N TYR A 10 -13.78 -31.26 24.49
CA TYR A 10 -13.75 -30.12 23.56
C TYR A 10 -13.04 -28.90 24.15
N ALA A 11 -13.26 -28.60 25.44
CA ALA A 11 -12.58 -27.50 26.11
C ALA A 11 -11.06 -27.70 26.14
N LEU A 12 -10.60 -28.92 26.45
CA LEU A 12 -9.18 -29.29 26.39
C LEU A 12 -8.63 -29.23 24.96
N LEU A 13 -9.40 -29.64 23.96
CA LEU A 13 -9.01 -29.54 22.54
C LEU A 13 -8.83 -28.09 22.10
N ILE A 14 -9.73 -27.19 22.51
CA ILE A 14 -9.65 -25.75 22.23
C ILE A 14 -8.41 -25.16 22.91
N VAL A 15 -8.17 -25.46 24.19
CA VAL A 15 -6.98 -25.00 24.92
C VAL A 15 -5.69 -25.54 24.28
N ALA A 16 -5.67 -26.80 23.84
CA ALA A 16 -4.53 -27.38 23.13
C ALA A 16 -4.30 -26.70 21.77
N LEU A 17 -5.37 -26.39 21.03
CA LEU A 17 -5.29 -25.63 19.77
C LEU A 17 -4.73 -24.23 19.99
N PHE A 18 -5.23 -23.48 20.97
CA PHE A 18 -4.69 -22.15 21.30
C PHE A 18 -3.27 -22.20 21.85
N GLY A 19 -2.95 -23.22 22.66
CA GLY A 19 -1.60 -23.46 23.19
C GLY A 19 -0.58 -23.76 22.09
N ALA A 20 -0.96 -24.53 21.07
CA ALA A 20 -0.13 -24.80 19.89
C ALA A 20 -0.06 -23.60 18.92
N MET A 21 -1.07 -22.73 18.93
CA MET A 21 -1.15 -21.55 18.06
C MET A 21 -0.10 -20.49 18.40
N ILE A 22 0.26 -20.31 19.68
CA ILE A 22 1.26 -19.32 20.13
C ILE A 22 2.68 -19.60 19.59
N PRO A 23 3.28 -20.80 19.76
CA PRO A 23 4.60 -21.10 19.20
C PRO A 23 4.55 -21.14 17.65
N TYR A 24 3.44 -21.56 17.06
CA TYR A 24 3.27 -21.52 15.61
C TYR A 24 3.23 -20.09 15.05
N SER A 25 2.50 -19.16 15.70
CA SER A 25 2.41 -17.77 15.26
C SER A 25 3.75 -17.06 15.36
N THR A 26 4.49 -17.27 16.45
CA THR A 26 5.84 -16.69 16.62
C THR A 26 6.85 -17.23 15.62
N TRP A 27 6.78 -18.53 15.26
CA TRP A 27 7.59 -19.11 14.19
C TRP A 27 7.21 -18.51 12.83
N LEU A 28 5.92 -18.42 12.52
CA LEU A 28 5.41 -17.85 11.27
C LEU A 28 5.80 -16.38 11.12
N GLU A 29 5.75 -15.59 12.19
CA GLU A 29 6.19 -14.18 12.17
C GLU A 29 7.67 -14.05 11.88
N ARG A 30 8.52 -14.89 12.48
CA ARG A 30 9.97 -14.90 12.17
C ARG A 30 10.23 -15.28 10.73
N GLU A 31 9.53 -16.27 10.21
CA GLU A 31 9.68 -16.72 8.83
C GLU A 31 9.19 -15.66 7.84
N LYS A 32 8.09 -14.97 8.16
CA LYS A 32 7.62 -13.80 7.41
C LYS A 32 8.64 -12.68 7.41
N ARG A 33 9.24 -12.33 8.55
CA ARG A 33 10.31 -11.32 8.62
C ARG A 33 11.53 -11.73 7.80
N ARG A 34 11.96 -13.00 7.86
CA ARG A 34 13.09 -13.51 7.06
C ARG A 34 12.84 -13.42 5.56
N LYS A 35 11.61 -13.67 5.13
CA LYS A 35 11.22 -13.65 3.71
C LYS A 35 10.71 -12.30 3.23
N ASP A 36 10.72 -11.28 4.08
CA ASP A 36 10.15 -9.96 3.78
C ASP A 36 8.67 -10.05 3.34
N LEU A 37 7.90 -10.91 4.02
CA LEU A 37 6.49 -11.18 3.74
C LEU A 37 5.56 -10.40 4.71
N GLY A 38 5.97 -9.19 5.08
CA GLY A 38 5.14 -8.21 5.78
C GLY A 38 5.47 -8.03 7.26
N GLU A 39 6.31 -7.05 7.57
CA GLU A 39 6.18 -6.29 8.81
C GLU A 39 5.04 -5.30 8.65
N ALA A 40 3.98 -5.52 9.41
CA ALA A 40 2.93 -4.53 9.58
C ALA A 40 3.52 -3.35 10.37
N ALA A 41 3.77 -2.22 9.73
CA ALA A 41 4.10 -0.95 10.39
C ALA A 41 2.84 -0.37 11.07
N ILE A 42 2.19 -1.15 11.94
CA ILE A 42 0.95 -0.78 12.62
C ILE A 42 1.28 -0.35 14.06
N GLY A 43 2.28 0.52 14.19
CA GLY A 43 2.61 1.18 15.46
C GLY A 43 1.92 2.54 15.64
N GLN A 44 1.28 3.09 14.59
CA GLN A 44 0.88 4.50 14.56
C GLN A 44 -0.45 4.77 13.84
N VAL A 45 -1.45 3.89 13.93
CA VAL A 45 -2.78 4.17 13.35
C VAL A 45 -3.82 4.33 14.45
N ASP A 46 -4.36 5.54 14.56
CA ASP A 46 -5.46 5.90 15.44
C ASP A 46 -6.68 5.00 15.14
N THR A 47 -7.06 4.19 16.13
CA THR A 47 -7.80 2.94 15.91
C THR A 47 -9.32 3.17 15.85
N GLY A 48 -9.78 4.00 14.91
CA GLY A 48 -11.19 4.36 14.77
C GLY A 48 -12.09 3.30 14.10
N SER A 49 -11.56 2.48 13.18
CA SER A 49 -12.36 1.59 12.34
C SER A 49 -12.35 0.12 12.80
N PHE A 50 -13.54 -0.50 12.88
CA PHE A 50 -13.73 -1.94 13.17
C PHE A 50 -12.98 -2.85 12.19
N LEU A 51 -12.85 -2.46 10.92
CA LEU A 51 -12.11 -3.22 9.91
C LEU A 51 -10.61 -3.26 10.21
N LEU A 52 -10.07 -2.19 10.77
CA LEU A 52 -8.67 -2.13 11.22
C LEU A 52 -8.47 -3.08 12.42
N LYS A 53 -9.42 -3.13 13.35
CA LYS A 53 -9.42 -4.09 14.48
C LYS A 53 -9.52 -5.55 14.03
N LEU A 54 -10.33 -5.84 13.01
CA LEU A 54 -10.44 -7.19 12.43
C LEU A 54 -9.16 -7.58 11.68
N ALA A 55 -8.54 -6.63 10.98
CA ALA A 55 -7.26 -6.82 10.30
C ALA A 55 -6.08 -7.04 11.27
N LEU A 56 -6.13 -6.41 12.46
CA LEU A 56 -5.18 -6.62 13.55
C LEU A 56 -5.20 -8.06 14.10
N LEU A 57 -6.30 -8.81 13.96
CA LEU A 57 -6.38 -10.23 14.33
C LEU A 57 -5.64 -11.18 13.36
N GLY A 58 -4.88 -10.64 12.40
CA GLY A 58 -3.90 -11.36 11.59
C GLY A 58 -4.46 -12.21 10.44
N GLY A 59 -5.66 -12.79 10.60
CA GLY A 59 -6.30 -13.65 9.60
C GLY A 59 -7.14 -12.93 8.54
N ALA A 60 -7.64 -11.72 8.82
CA ALA A 60 -8.64 -11.05 7.97
C ALA A 60 -8.09 -9.88 7.14
N ARG A 61 -6.75 -9.69 7.09
CA ARG A 61 -6.12 -8.54 6.43
C ARG A 61 -6.49 -8.42 4.95
N GLY A 62 -6.51 -9.54 4.22
CA GLY A 62 -6.89 -9.54 2.80
C GLY A 62 -8.35 -9.14 2.59
N VAL A 63 -9.26 -9.58 3.48
CA VAL A 63 -10.68 -9.19 3.41
C VAL A 63 -10.83 -7.69 3.70
N ALA A 64 -10.16 -7.19 4.75
CA ALA A 64 -10.18 -5.77 5.08
C ALA A 64 -9.59 -4.90 3.95
N ALA A 65 -8.48 -5.32 3.34
CA ALA A 65 -7.89 -4.64 2.19
C ALA A 65 -8.84 -4.60 0.99
N ASN A 66 -9.54 -5.71 0.69
CA ASN A 66 -10.52 -5.75 -0.39
C ASN A 66 -11.73 -4.82 -0.13
N VAL A 67 -12.23 -4.77 1.10
CA VAL A 67 -13.31 -3.83 1.46
C VAL A 67 -12.86 -2.38 1.33
N LEU A 68 -11.67 -2.06 1.83
CA LEU A 68 -11.08 -0.73 1.68
C LEU A 68 -10.85 -0.39 0.20
N TRP A 69 -10.45 -1.36 -0.62
CA TRP A 69 -10.28 -1.17 -2.07
C TRP A 69 -11.59 -0.79 -2.75
N THR A 70 -12.67 -1.53 -2.49
CA THR A 70 -14.01 -1.18 -2.98
C THR A 70 -14.41 0.22 -2.55
N ARG A 71 -14.12 0.60 -1.30
CA ARG A 71 -14.41 1.95 -0.80
C ARG A 71 -13.59 3.04 -1.52
N ALA A 72 -12.31 2.77 -1.82
CA ALA A 72 -11.48 3.69 -2.58
C ALA A 72 -12.02 3.88 -4.00
N GLU A 73 -12.49 2.81 -4.65
CA GLU A 73 -13.11 2.88 -5.98
C GLU A 73 -14.43 3.68 -5.99
N GLU A 74 -15.24 3.59 -4.93
CA GLU A 74 -16.43 4.43 -4.75
C GLU A 74 -16.06 5.91 -4.59
N LEU A 75 -15.12 6.23 -3.71
CA LEU A 75 -14.65 7.61 -3.48
C LEU A 75 -14.06 8.23 -4.74
N LYS A 76 -13.35 7.42 -5.55
CA LYS A 76 -12.89 7.82 -6.88
C LYS A 76 -14.04 8.24 -7.79
N ARG A 77 -15.12 7.46 -7.85
CA ARG A 77 -16.32 7.78 -8.64
C ARG A 77 -17.03 9.05 -8.15
N GLU A 78 -16.96 9.32 -6.86
CA GLU A 78 -17.48 10.53 -6.22
C GLU A 78 -16.55 11.75 -6.36
N GLN A 79 -15.36 11.58 -6.97
CA GLN A 79 -14.29 12.59 -7.04
C GLN A 79 -13.81 13.09 -5.65
N ASP A 80 -14.02 12.32 -4.58
CA ASP A 80 -13.53 12.61 -3.22
C ASP A 80 -12.08 12.10 -3.08
N TRP A 81 -11.15 12.79 -3.74
CA TRP A 81 -9.74 12.42 -3.85
C TRP A 81 -9.02 12.36 -2.49
N ASP A 82 -9.37 13.23 -1.55
CA ASP A 82 -8.72 13.32 -0.24
C ASP A 82 -9.07 12.12 0.64
N ARG A 83 -10.35 11.74 0.70
CA ARG A 83 -10.73 10.53 1.41
C ARG A 83 -10.24 9.28 0.69
N MET A 84 -10.24 9.25 -0.64
CA MET A 84 -9.69 8.14 -1.41
C MET A 84 -8.22 7.89 -1.04
N LYS A 85 -7.38 8.94 -1.02
CA LYS A 85 -5.97 8.85 -0.60
C LYS A 85 -5.83 8.29 0.81
N THR A 86 -6.67 8.72 1.74
CA THR A 86 -6.66 8.22 3.13
C THR A 86 -6.96 6.71 3.19
N VAL A 87 -7.94 6.24 2.41
CA VAL A 87 -8.28 4.81 2.34
C VAL A 87 -7.16 4.00 1.70
N VAL A 88 -6.56 4.50 0.62
CA VAL A 88 -5.42 3.86 -0.05
C VAL A 88 -4.22 3.73 0.89
N ASP A 89 -3.90 4.78 1.66
CA ASP A 89 -2.83 4.75 2.67
C ASP A 89 -3.08 3.68 3.75
N LEU A 90 -4.33 3.45 4.15
CA LEU A 90 -4.66 2.35 5.04
C LEU A 90 -4.41 0.97 4.39
N ILE A 91 -4.69 0.83 3.09
CA ILE A 91 -4.44 -0.41 2.34
C ILE A 91 -2.93 -0.67 2.25
N THR A 92 -2.11 0.33 1.92
CA THR A 92 -0.66 0.17 1.82
C THR A 92 -0.02 -0.14 3.17
N LYS A 93 -0.52 0.45 4.26
CA LYS A 93 -0.11 0.10 5.63
C LYS A 93 -0.50 -1.33 6.01
N LEU A 94 -1.65 -1.80 5.52
CA LEU A 94 -2.16 -3.13 5.84
C LEU A 94 -1.50 -4.25 5.03
N GLN A 95 -1.24 -4.00 3.75
CA GLN A 95 -0.63 -4.93 2.81
C GLN A 95 0.47 -4.23 1.99
N PRO A 96 1.63 -3.90 2.60
CA PRO A 96 2.68 -3.15 1.91
C PRO A 96 3.29 -3.87 0.71
N HIS A 97 3.19 -5.21 0.67
CA HIS A 97 3.68 -6.02 -0.45
C HIS A 97 2.63 -6.33 -1.53
N PHE A 98 1.43 -5.74 -1.44
CA PHE A 98 0.43 -5.92 -2.48
C PHE A 98 0.70 -4.95 -3.64
N LEU A 99 1.55 -5.40 -4.58
CA LEU A 99 2.06 -4.59 -5.70
C LEU A 99 0.96 -3.85 -6.47
N SER A 100 -0.18 -4.52 -6.73
CA SER A 100 -1.28 -3.94 -7.49
C SER A 100 -1.83 -2.65 -6.89
N VAL A 101 -1.73 -2.43 -5.56
CA VAL A 101 -2.16 -1.19 -4.93
C VAL A 101 -1.25 -0.03 -5.35
N TRP A 102 0.06 -0.28 -5.31
CA TRP A 102 1.08 0.69 -5.68
C TRP A 102 0.98 1.08 -7.15
N THR A 103 0.96 0.07 -8.03
CA THR A 103 0.93 0.29 -9.49
C THR A 103 -0.35 1.00 -9.92
N PHE A 104 -1.51 0.50 -9.48
CA PHE A 104 -2.80 1.08 -9.85
C PHE A 104 -2.99 2.49 -9.31
N GLN A 105 -2.69 2.75 -8.04
CA GLN A 105 -2.93 4.07 -7.46
C GLN A 105 -1.90 5.10 -7.92
N GLY A 106 -0.63 4.70 -8.09
CA GLY A 106 0.38 5.55 -8.71
C GLY A 106 -0.02 5.97 -10.13
N TRP A 107 -0.47 5.01 -10.94
CA TRP A 107 -1.01 5.28 -12.27
C TRP A 107 -2.29 6.13 -12.21
N ASN A 108 -3.23 5.81 -11.32
CA ASN A 108 -4.48 6.56 -11.18
C ASN A 108 -4.23 8.03 -10.86
N LEU A 109 -3.31 8.35 -9.94
CA LEU A 109 -2.94 9.73 -9.61
C LEU A 109 -2.28 10.44 -10.80
N ALA A 110 -1.28 9.80 -11.42
CA ALA A 110 -0.49 10.42 -12.47
C ALA A 110 -1.21 10.49 -13.83
N TYR A 111 -2.26 9.69 -14.05
CA TYR A 111 -3.01 9.64 -15.31
C TYR A 111 -4.42 10.15 -15.10
N ASN A 112 -5.27 9.45 -14.37
CA ASN A 112 -6.69 9.80 -14.25
C ASN A 112 -6.91 11.08 -13.46
N VAL A 113 -6.35 11.19 -12.26
CA VAL A 113 -6.57 12.39 -11.43
C VAL A 113 -5.94 13.60 -12.10
N SER A 114 -4.72 13.47 -12.63
CA SER A 114 -4.05 14.60 -13.29
C SER A 114 -4.88 15.21 -14.43
N VAL A 115 -5.57 14.41 -15.25
CA VAL A 115 -6.29 14.95 -16.42
C VAL A 115 -7.61 15.65 -16.07
N GLU A 116 -8.08 15.52 -14.83
CA GLU A 116 -9.25 16.26 -14.33
C GLU A 116 -8.93 17.74 -14.03
N TRP A 117 -7.65 18.14 -14.10
CA TRP A 117 -7.21 19.51 -13.86
C TRP A 117 -6.82 20.20 -15.17
N ASP A 118 -7.15 21.47 -15.28
CA ASP A 118 -6.83 22.25 -16.49
C ASP A 118 -5.40 22.81 -16.46
N ALA A 119 -4.95 23.34 -15.32
CA ALA A 119 -3.67 24.00 -15.19
C ALA A 119 -2.50 22.98 -15.21
N PRO A 120 -1.47 23.17 -16.04
CA PRO A 120 -0.29 22.30 -16.08
C PRO A 120 0.41 22.15 -14.72
N GLU A 121 0.37 23.18 -13.88
CA GLU A 121 0.91 23.17 -12.52
C GLU A 121 0.15 22.20 -11.61
N ASP A 122 -1.19 22.23 -11.64
CA ASP A 122 -2.01 21.29 -10.86
C ASP A 122 -1.83 19.85 -11.36
N LYS A 123 -1.77 19.66 -12.68
CA LYS A 123 -1.46 18.36 -13.30
C LYS A 123 -0.11 17.83 -12.80
N TYR A 124 0.90 18.69 -12.79
CA TYR A 124 2.24 18.34 -12.33
C TYR A 124 2.24 17.88 -10.87
N ASP A 125 1.52 18.56 -9.99
CA ASP A 125 1.40 18.15 -8.58
C ASP A 125 0.81 16.75 -8.42
N TRP A 126 -0.19 16.37 -9.22
CA TRP A 126 -0.77 15.03 -9.18
C TRP A 126 0.14 13.97 -9.81
N ILE A 127 0.86 14.32 -10.87
CA ILE A 127 1.90 13.47 -11.46
C ILE A 127 3.00 13.20 -10.44
N LYS A 128 3.50 14.24 -9.77
CA LYS A 128 4.50 14.14 -8.70
C LYS A 128 4.02 13.23 -7.58
N LYS A 129 2.79 13.43 -7.07
CA LYS A 129 2.19 12.56 -6.05
C LYS A 129 2.10 11.09 -6.49
N GLY A 130 1.71 10.82 -7.75
CA GLY A 130 1.65 9.47 -8.29
C GLY A 130 3.01 8.79 -8.37
N ILE A 131 4.03 9.53 -8.80
CA ILE A 131 5.41 9.03 -8.86
C ILE A 131 5.99 8.80 -7.46
N GLN A 132 5.81 9.73 -6.53
CA GLN A 132 6.24 9.58 -5.14
C GLN A 132 5.59 8.34 -4.50
N PHE A 133 4.31 8.11 -4.77
CA PHE A 133 3.61 6.91 -4.31
C PHE A 133 4.23 5.61 -4.86
N LEU A 134 4.67 5.62 -6.13
CA LEU A 134 5.40 4.47 -6.72
C LEU A 134 6.80 4.32 -6.08
N GLN A 135 7.52 5.42 -5.83
CA GLN A 135 8.82 5.39 -5.15
C GLN A 135 8.72 4.81 -3.74
N ASP A 136 7.67 5.16 -2.97
CA ASP A 136 7.37 4.53 -1.68
C ASP A 136 7.10 3.03 -1.85
N GLY A 137 6.35 2.66 -2.88
CA GLY A 137 6.12 1.27 -3.27
C GLY A 137 7.43 0.51 -3.50
N VAL A 138 8.38 1.09 -4.25
CA VAL A 138 9.71 0.51 -4.49
C VAL A 138 10.48 0.33 -3.18
N GLN A 139 10.45 1.33 -2.28
CA GLN A 139 11.11 1.23 -0.98
C GLN A 139 10.59 0.06 -0.13
N LYS A 140 9.27 -0.19 -0.17
CA LYS A 140 8.61 -1.31 0.52
C LYS A 140 8.78 -2.65 -0.20
N ASN A 141 9.09 -2.64 -1.50
CA ASN A 141 9.11 -3.81 -2.37
C ASN A 141 10.41 -3.88 -3.18
N ARG A 142 11.55 -3.86 -2.49
CA ARG A 142 12.89 -3.70 -3.06
C ARG A 142 13.29 -4.75 -4.09
N LYS A 143 12.63 -5.90 -4.07
CA LYS A 143 12.87 -7.03 -4.98
C LYS A 143 11.93 -7.05 -6.20
N SER A 144 11.00 -6.10 -6.29
CA SER A 144 10.05 -6.01 -7.40
C SER A 144 10.62 -5.14 -8.52
N PRO A 145 10.98 -5.71 -9.69
CA PRO A 145 11.36 -4.92 -10.85
C PRO A 145 10.16 -4.16 -11.44
N ASP A 146 8.93 -4.66 -11.25
CA ASP A 146 7.71 -4.07 -11.82
C ASP A 146 7.47 -2.65 -11.30
N LEU A 147 7.66 -2.41 -10.00
CA LEU A 147 7.47 -1.07 -9.43
C LEU A 147 8.55 -0.08 -9.89
N ILE A 148 9.77 -0.56 -10.09
CA ILE A 148 10.85 0.27 -10.67
C ILE A 148 10.47 0.64 -12.11
N TRP A 149 9.99 -0.34 -12.89
CA TRP A 149 9.52 -0.12 -14.25
C TRP A 149 8.37 0.90 -14.29
N ASP A 150 7.33 0.74 -13.46
CA ASP A 150 6.18 1.63 -13.44
C ASP A 150 6.55 3.05 -13.02
N THR A 151 7.49 3.19 -12.06
CA THR A 151 8.04 4.50 -11.65
C THR A 151 8.75 5.17 -12.83
N ALA A 152 9.68 4.44 -13.48
CA ALA A 152 10.45 4.96 -14.60
C ALA A 152 9.57 5.28 -15.83
N TRP A 153 8.59 4.42 -16.10
CA TRP A 153 7.61 4.61 -17.17
C TRP A 153 6.77 5.87 -16.92
N THR A 154 6.32 6.09 -15.69
CA THR A 154 5.53 7.28 -15.34
C THR A 154 6.36 8.55 -15.53
N TYR A 155 7.63 8.56 -15.09
CA TYR A 155 8.57 9.64 -15.38
C TYR A 155 8.69 9.93 -16.88
N TYR A 156 9.05 8.90 -17.64
CA TYR A 156 9.28 8.99 -19.06
C TYR A 156 8.05 9.49 -19.82
N HIS A 157 6.89 8.90 -19.55
CA HIS A 157 5.67 9.16 -20.30
C HIS A 157 5.05 10.51 -19.91
N LYS A 158 4.90 10.79 -18.61
CA LYS A 158 4.21 12.00 -18.14
C LYS A 158 5.09 13.24 -18.21
N ILE A 159 6.37 13.15 -17.84
CA ILE A 159 7.27 14.31 -17.84
C ILE A 159 8.02 14.43 -19.17
N GLY A 160 8.49 13.31 -19.71
CA GLY A 160 9.29 13.31 -20.94
C GLY A 160 8.49 13.49 -22.23
N MET A 161 7.29 12.91 -22.32
CA MET A 161 6.59 12.72 -23.61
C MET A 161 5.19 13.32 -23.71
N ALA A 162 4.59 13.76 -22.62
CA ALA A 162 3.25 14.34 -22.66
C ALA A 162 3.17 15.56 -23.60
N ASP A 163 1.97 15.88 -24.08
CA ASP A 163 1.73 17.05 -24.94
C ASP A 163 2.24 18.35 -24.28
N GLU A 164 2.08 18.45 -22.96
CA GLU A 164 2.54 19.58 -22.13
C GLU A 164 3.99 19.40 -21.62
N SER A 165 4.76 18.47 -22.17
CA SER A 165 6.10 18.08 -21.66
C SER A 165 7.08 19.25 -21.55
N ILE A 166 6.95 20.32 -22.33
CA ILE A 166 7.80 21.51 -22.21
C ILE A 166 7.58 22.19 -20.85
N ILE A 167 6.32 22.38 -20.46
CA ILE A 167 5.95 23.00 -19.18
C ILE A 167 6.28 22.03 -18.05
N LEU A 168 5.91 20.76 -18.18
CA LEU A 168 6.16 19.75 -17.15
C LEU A 168 7.65 19.53 -16.89
N ARG A 169 8.51 19.57 -17.91
CA ARG A 169 9.98 19.51 -17.74
C ARG A 169 10.53 20.76 -17.06
N ARG A 170 9.94 21.93 -17.31
CA ARG A 170 10.32 23.17 -16.63
C ARG A 170 9.98 23.08 -15.15
N LEU A 171 8.74 22.69 -14.83
CA LEU A 171 8.30 22.45 -13.45
C LEU A 171 9.18 21.40 -12.77
N PHE A 172 9.46 20.28 -13.44
CA PHE A 172 10.37 19.25 -12.93
C PHE A 172 11.79 19.75 -12.64
N ARG A 173 12.34 20.60 -13.52
CA ARG A 173 13.66 21.17 -13.32
C ARG A 173 13.69 22.17 -12.15
N ASP A 174 12.62 22.94 -12.02
CA ASP A 174 12.53 24.04 -11.06
C ASP A 174 12.02 23.55 -9.68
N ASP A 175 11.53 22.31 -9.57
CA ASP A 175 11.13 21.63 -8.32
C ASP A 175 12.34 21.38 -7.41
N ASP A 176 12.20 21.70 -6.12
CA ASP A 176 13.25 21.63 -5.11
C ASP A 176 13.31 20.26 -4.38
N ASP A 177 12.35 19.38 -4.61
CA ASP A 177 12.31 18.04 -4.02
C ASP A 177 13.28 17.10 -4.75
N GLU A 178 14.52 17.05 -4.26
CA GLU A 178 15.55 16.15 -4.76
C GLU A 178 15.21 14.66 -4.58
N THR A 179 14.40 14.30 -3.57
CA THR A 179 14.02 12.91 -3.32
C THR A 179 13.05 12.40 -4.37
N PHE A 180 12.14 13.27 -4.82
CA PHE A 180 11.32 13.03 -5.98
C PHE A 180 12.22 12.89 -7.22
N LYS A 181 13.03 13.89 -7.55
CA LYS A 181 13.84 13.91 -8.79
C LYS A 181 14.86 12.79 -8.93
N THR A 182 15.21 12.09 -7.85
CA THR A 182 16.28 11.09 -7.82
C THR A 182 15.73 9.67 -7.65
N TYR A 183 16.31 8.70 -8.36
CA TYR A 183 16.08 7.28 -8.06
C TYR A 183 17.03 6.82 -6.95
N THR A 184 16.46 6.25 -5.89
CA THR A 184 17.24 5.57 -4.85
C THR A 184 17.21 4.08 -5.10
N ASP A 185 18.39 3.47 -5.30
CA ASP A 185 18.51 2.03 -5.41
C ASP A 185 18.47 1.40 -4.02
N TYR A 186 17.36 0.72 -3.73
CA TYR A 186 17.16 0.00 -2.47
C TYR A 186 17.59 -1.48 -2.52
N SER A 187 18.18 -1.93 -3.64
CA SER A 187 18.61 -3.33 -3.80
C SER A 187 19.86 -3.68 -2.98
N ASP A 188 20.67 -2.70 -2.59
CA ASP A 188 21.88 -2.86 -1.77
C ASP A 188 21.67 -2.29 -0.34
N PRO A 189 21.60 -3.13 0.71
CA PRO A 189 21.45 -2.66 2.08
C PRO A 189 22.81 -2.15 2.60
N ARG A 190 23.03 -0.84 2.52
CA ARG A 190 24.04 -0.15 3.35
C ARG A 190 23.56 0.04 4.78
#